data_AF-A0A0Q9Q5P2-F1
#
_entry.id   AF-A0A0Q9Q5P2-F1
#
_cell.length_a   1.000
_cell.length_b   1.000
_cell.length_c   1.000
_cell.angle_alpha   90.00
_cell.angle_beta   90.00
_cell.angle_gamma   90.00
#
_symmetry.space_group_name_H-M   'P 1'
#
loop_
_entity.id
_entity.type
_entity.pdbx_description
1 polymer ?
#
loop_
_entity_poly.entity_id
_entity_poly.type
_entity_poly.pdbx_seq_one_letter_code
_entity_poly.pdbx_strand_id
1 'polypeptide(L)'
;MSKSTTVIESEKSKLFTVRFVISLLLVVAGIAWLVFYYTQARGNPLAFPPTKGSPKAVADLGDWNYAIGFGLLMLGLVVSAHPSTPLGRGRGVVVGMLACFLVGLLWICTFYVFSNDLSSIWIFNDLGQWNLVVGIAFMAVGFSFATKWE
;
A
#
# COMPACT_ATOMS: atom_id res chain seq x y z
N MET A 1 -30.54 46.06 -9.22
CA MET A 1 -30.66 44.63 -8.85
C MET A 1 -29.59 43.88 -9.63
N SER A 2 -28.39 43.74 -9.06
CA SER A 2 -27.23 43.10 -9.73
C SER A 2 -26.78 41.93 -8.85
N LYS A 3 -27.22 40.71 -9.17
CA LYS A 3 -26.98 39.48 -8.39
C LYS A 3 -26.53 38.31 -9.29
N SER A 4 -25.72 38.57 -10.31
CA SER A 4 -25.43 37.51 -11.30
C SER A 4 -23.96 37.31 -11.65
N THR A 5 -23.02 37.92 -10.94
CA THR A 5 -21.57 37.75 -11.24
C THR A 5 -20.84 36.84 -10.24
N THR A 6 -21.46 36.43 -9.13
CA THR A 6 -20.80 35.67 -8.06
C THR A 6 -20.90 34.14 -8.17
N VAL A 7 -21.47 33.58 -9.23
CA VAL A 7 -21.79 32.13 -9.30
C VAL A 7 -20.79 31.31 -10.14
N ILE A 8 -19.74 31.91 -10.69
CA ILE A 8 -18.71 31.19 -11.45
C ILE A 8 -17.31 31.39 -10.86
N GLU A 9 -17.20 31.37 -9.53
CA GLU A 9 -15.97 30.83 -8.97
C GLU A 9 -16.03 29.33 -9.21
N SER A 10 -15.46 28.90 -10.34
CA SER A 10 -15.07 27.52 -10.56
C SER A 10 -14.39 27.05 -9.27
N GLU A 11 -15.09 26.23 -8.47
CA GLU A 11 -14.48 25.46 -7.40
C GLU A 11 -13.47 24.54 -8.10
N LYS A 12 -12.29 25.09 -8.34
CA LYS A 12 -11.16 24.38 -8.88
C LYS A 12 -10.71 23.49 -7.75
N SER A 13 -11.39 22.36 -7.59
CA SER A 13 -11.07 21.36 -6.57
C SER A 13 -9.57 21.09 -6.71
N LYS A 14 -8.81 21.51 -5.70
CA LYS A 14 -7.35 21.39 -5.76
C LYS A 14 -7.06 19.89 -5.75
N LEU A 15 -6.75 19.33 -6.92
CA LEU A 15 -6.37 17.93 -7.07
C LEU A 15 -5.15 17.60 -6.18
N PHE A 16 -4.31 18.62 -5.94
CA PHE A 16 -3.14 18.56 -5.06
C PHE A 16 -3.42 19.21 -3.71
N THR A 17 -4.13 18.51 -2.85
CA THR A 17 -4.18 18.83 -1.42
C THR A 17 -2.92 18.32 -0.74
N VAL A 18 -2.44 19.00 0.31
CA VAL A 18 -1.30 18.55 1.14
C VAL A 18 -1.45 17.09 1.58
N ARG A 19 -2.66 16.69 2.02
CA ARG A 19 -2.99 15.30 2.37
C ARG A 19 -2.82 14.32 1.23
N PHE A 20 -3.20 14.71 0.00
CA PHE A 20 -3.03 13.85 -1.17
C PHE A 20 -1.55 13.61 -1.47
N VAL A 21 -0.73 14.66 -1.37
CA VAL A 21 0.72 14.54 -1.51
C VAL A 21 1.30 13.63 -0.43
N ILE A 22 0.91 13.82 0.84
CA ILE A 22 1.35 12.97 1.95
C ILE A 22 0.95 11.51 1.71
N SER A 23 -0.30 11.23 1.32
CA SER A 23 -0.73 9.85 1.04
C SER A 23 0.07 9.22 -0.10
N LEU A 24 0.31 9.99 -1.17
CA LEU A 24 1.07 9.49 -2.31
C LEU A 24 2.52 9.20 -1.92
N LEU A 25 3.15 10.09 -1.15
CA LEU A 25 4.50 9.89 -0.63
C LEU A 25 4.59 8.66 0.27
N LEU A 26 3.61 8.43 1.15
CA LEU A 26 3.57 7.26 2.02
C LEU A 26 3.44 5.95 1.23
N VAL A 27 2.55 5.92 0.23
CA VAL A 27 2.39 4.74 -0.64
C VAL A 27 3.68 4.48 -1.43
N VAL A 28 4.23 5.51 -2.08
CA VAL A 28 5.46 5.38 -2.87
C VAL A 28 6.64 4.99 -1.98
N ALA A 29 6.77 5.58 -0.79
CA ALA A 29 7.82 5.23 0.17
C ALA A 29 7.69 3.78 0.66
N GLY A 30 6.47 3.31 0.96
CA GLY A 30 6.22 1.92 1.34
C GLY A 30 6.62 0.94 0.23
N ILE A 31 6.20 1.21 -1.01
CA ILE A 31 6.57 0.39 -2.18
C ILE A 31 8.09 0.42 -2.40
N ALA A 32 8.70 1.60 -2.39
CA ALA A 32 10.14 1.76 -2.56
C ALA A 32 10.92 1.02 -1.48
N TRP A 33 10.44 1.04 -0.23
CA TRP A 33 11.04 0.30 0.87
C TRP A 33 10.97 -1.21 0.67
N LEU A 34 9.81 -1.74 0.26
CA LEU A 34 9.65 -3.17 -0.05
C LEU A 34 10.58 -3.60 -1.18
N VAL A 35 10.67 -2.81 -2.25
CA VAL A 35 11.56 -3.08 -3.39
C VAL A 35 13.03 -3.00 -2.96
N PHE A 36 13.42 -1.97 -2.22
CA PHE A 36 14.78 -1.81 -1.70
C PHE A 36 15.17 -2.98 -0.79
N TYR A 37 14.29 -3.35 0.13
CA TYR A 37 14.56 -4.47 1.03
C TYR A 37 14.71 -5.78 0.25
N TYR A 38 13.77 -6.07 -0.65
CA TYR A 38 13.79 -7.30 -1.43
C TYR A 38 15.00 -7.42 -2.37
N THR A 39 15.39 -6.33 -3.03
CA THR A 39 16.45 -6.36 -4.06
C THR A 39 17.86 -6.16 -3.50
N GLN A 40 18.02 -5.45 -2.38
CA GLN A 40 19.34 -5.08 -1.86
C GLN A 40 19.55 -5.53 -0.41
N ALA A 41 18.63 -5.18 0.50
CA ALA A 41 18.92 -5.30 1.93
C ALA A 41 18.69 -6.71 2.52
N ARG A 42 17.90 -7.58 1.87
CA ARG A 42 17.64 -8.96 2.31
C ARG A 42 18.91 -9.83 2.31
N GLY A 43 19.77 -9.66 1.30
CA GLY A 43 20.82 -10.65 0.99
C GLY A 43 20.24 -11.98 0.50
N ASN A 44 21.10 -12.90 0.06
CA ASN A 44 20.71 -14.23 -0.37
C ASN A 44 21.66 -15.29 0.24
N PRO A 45 21.23 -15.97 1.32
CA PRO A 45 21.99 -17.06 1.95
C PRO A 45 22.20 -18.27 1.04
N LEU A 46 21.34 -18.44 0.04
CA LEU A 46 21.37 -19.56 -0.92
C LEU A 46 22.17 -19.24 -2.19
N ALA A 47 22.65 -18.00 -2.34
CA ALA A 47 23.58 -17.65 -3.40
C ALA A 47 24.95 -18.29 -3.15
N PHE A 48 25.69 -18.60 -4.21
CA PHE A 48 27.07 -19.08 -4.13
C PHE A 48 28.00 -18.07 -4.84
N PRO A 49 28.80 -17.28 -4.10
CA PRO A 49 28.95 -17.25 -2.63
C PRO A 49 27.75 -16.59 -1.90
N PRO A 50 27.49 -16.94 -0.63
CA PRO A 50 26.39 -16.35 0.14
C PRO A 50 26.52 -14.83 0.23
N THR A 51 25.47 -14.12 -0.17
CA THR A 51 25.47 -12.65 -0.16
C THR A 51 24.80 -12.17 1.12
N LYS A 52 25.56 -11.49 1.98
CA LYS A 52 25.01 -10.85 3.17
C LYS A 52 24.25 -9.59 2.77
N GLY A 53 23.07 -9.40 3.37
CA GLY A 53 22.27 -8.19 3.15
C GLY A 53 23.03 -6.94 3.57
N SER A 54 22.93 -5.87 2.77
CA SER A 54 23.56 -4.58 3.06
C SER A 54 22.58 -3.44 2.81
N PRO A 55 22.49 -2.42 3.69
CA PRO A 55 23.24 -2.24 4.94
C PRO A 55 22.85 -3.24 6.04
N LYS A 56 23.82 -3.68 6.85
CA LYS A 56 23.60 -4.67 7.93
C LYS A 56 22.51 -4.25 8.93
N ALA A 57 22.47 -2.97 9.28
CA ALA A 57 21.45 -2.44 10.19
C ALA A 57 20.04 -2.66 9.66
N VAL A 58 19.82 -2.59 8.34
CA VAL A 58 18.51 -2.85 7.72
C VAL A 58 18.27 -4.35 7.54
N ALA A 59 19.30 -5.10 7.15
CA ALA A 59 19.21 -6.55 6.99
C ALA A 59 18.86 -7.27 8.29
N ASP A 60 19.43 -6.83 9.41
CA ASP A 60 19.22 -7.44 10.74
C ASP A 60 17.77 -7.30 11.25
N LEU A 61 16.97 -6.37 10.69
CA LEU A 61 15.53 -6.26 11.02
C LEU A 61 14.70 -7.44 10.48
N GLY A 62 15.18 -8.14 9.45
CA GLY A 62 14.47 -9.27 8.83
C GLY A 62 13.03 -8.89 8.41
N ASP A 63 12.07 -9.69 8.86
CA ASP A 63 10.64 -9.54 8.51
C ASP A 63 10.03 -8.20 8.92
N TRP A 64 10.62 -7.49 9.90
CA TRP A 64 10.17 -6.15 10.28
C TRP A 64 10.28 -5.16 9.13
N ASN A 65 11.17 -5.37 8.17
CA ASN A 65 11.23 -4.52 6.97
C ASN A 65 9.96 -4.63 6.13
N TYR A 66 9.38 -5.82 6.03
CA TYR A 66 8.10 -6.01 5.36
C TYR A 66 6.98 -5.32 6.14
N ALA A 67 6.97 -5.44 7.47
CA ALA A 67 5.98 -4.75 8.30
C ALA A 67 6.05 -3.22 8.12
N ILE A 68 7.26 -2.64 8.03
CA ILE A 68 7.45 -1.20 7.76
C ILE A 68 6.96 -0.83 6.37
N GLY A 69 7.38 -1.58 5.34
CA GLY A 69 7.00 -1.29 3.95
C GLY A 69 5.50 -1.40 3.71
N PHE A 70 4.89 -2.51 4.11
CA PHE A 70 3.44 -2.69 4.05
C PHE A 70 2.70 -1.72 4.97
N GLY A 71 3.21 -1.46 6.17
CA GLY A 71 2.61 -0.51 7.10
C GLY A 71 2.54 0.91 6.53
N LEU A 72 3.61 1.40 5.92
CA LEU A 72 3.65 2.69 5.23
C LEU A 72 2.66 2.72 4.04
N LEU A 73 2.60 1.64 3.27
CA LEU A 73 1.66 1.50 2.16
C LEU A 73 0.21 1.56 2.66
N MET A 74 -0.14 0.77 3.68
CA MET A 74 -1.47 0.75 4.29
C MET A 74 -1.84 2.12 4.86
N LEU A 75 -0.92 2.76 5.59
CA LEU A 75 -1.14 4.08 6.17
C LEU A 75 -1.41 5.12 5.07
N GLY A 76 -0.62 5.09 3.99
CA GLY A 76 -0.83 5.97 2.85
C GLY A 76 -2.22 5.78 2.22
N LEU A 77 -2.67 4.53 2.07
CA LEU A 77 -4.02 4.22 1.58
C LEU A 77 -5.12 4.73 2.54
N VAL A 78 -4.99 4.49 3.84
CA VAL A 78 -5.96 4.98 4.84
C VAL A 78 -6.04 6.51 4.83
N VAL A 79 -4.90 7.21 4.76
CA VAL A 79 -4.87 8.68 4.65
C VAL A 79 -5.54 9.15 3.34
N SER A 80 -5.40 8.37 2.27
CA SER A 80 -6.08 8.64 0.99
C SER A 80 -7.59 8.39 1.02
N ALA A 81 -8.14 7.76 2.06
CA ALA A 81 -9.59 7.66 2.23
C ALA A 81 -10.25 9.00 2.65
N HIS A 82 -9.46 10.04 2.93
CA HIS A 82 -9.99 11.35 3.33
C HIS A 82 -10.67 12.11 2.17
N PRO A 83 -11.83 12.76 2.37
CA PRO A 83 -12.57 13.48 1.31
C PRO A 83 -11.80 14.55 0.54
N SER A 84 -10.81 15.16 1.19
CA SER A 84 -9.91 16.15 0.55
C SER A 84 -8.96 15.54 -0.50
N THR A 85 -8.89 14.22 -0.63
CA THR A 85 -8.13 13.53 -1.68
C THR A 85 -9.07 13.03 -2.79
N PRO A 86 -8.57 12.72 -3.99
CA PRO A 86 -9.40 12.18 -5.06
C PRO A 86 -10.03 10.81 -4.76
N LEU A 87 -9.35 9.97 -3.96
CA LEU A 87 -9.82 8.61 -3.61
C LEU A 87 -10.85 8.62 -2.48
N GLY A 88 -10.91 9.65 -1.65
CA GLY A 88 -11.84 9.74 -0.53
C GLY A 88 -13.18 10.39 -0.82
N ARG A 89 -13.53 10.66 -2.10
CA ARG A 89 -14.80 11.34 -2.46
C ARG A 89 -15.46 10.76 -3.71
N GLY A 90 -16.80 10.82 -3.75
CA GLY A 90 -17.61 10.36 -4.88
C GLY A 90 -17.24 8.94 -5.33
N ARG A 91 -17.04 8.76 -6.64
CA ARG A 91 -16.67 7.44 -7.22
C ARG A 91 -15.30 6.92 -6.75
N GLY A 92 -14.41 7.80 -6.26
CA GLY A 92 -13.09 7.41 -5.79
C GLY A 92 -13.14 6.46 -4.60
N VAL A 93 -14.14 6.63 -3.72
CA VAL A 93 -14.32 5.79 -2.52
C VAL A 93 -14.62 4.35 -2.92
N VAL A 94 -15.52 4.17 -3.89
CA VAL A 94 -15.90 2.86 -4.42
C VAL A 94 -14.71 2.18 -5.08
N VAL A 95 -13.95 2.92 -5.89
CA VAL A 95 -12.76 2.41 -6.56
C VAL A 95 -11.70 2.01 -5.54
N GLY A 96 -11.43 2.83 -4.52
CA GLY A 96 -10.48 2.52 -3.46
C GLY A 96 -10.88 1.30 -2.63
N MET A 97 -12.14 1.21 -2.23
CA MET A 97 -12.69 0.08 -1.48
C MET A 97 -12.57 -1.23 -2.27
N LEU A 98 -13.08 -1.27 -3.50
CA LEU A 98 -13.05 -2.47 -4.33
C LEU A 98 -11.62 -2.87 -4.69
N ALA A 99 -10.75 -1.90 -4.99
CA ALA A 99 -9.35 -2.18 -5.27
C ALA A 99 -8.67 -2.85 -4.06
N CYS A 100 -8.84 -2.31 -2.85
CA CYS A 100 -8.24 -2.90 -1.65
C CYS A 100 -8.79 -4.30 -1.37
N PHE A 101 -10.09 -4.52 -1.55
CA PHE A 101 -10.70 -5.84 -1.35
C PHE A 101 -10.24 -6.88 -2.38
N LEU A 102 -10.21 -6.50 -3.65
CA LEU A 102 -9.75 -7.39 -4.71
C LEU A 102 -8.26 -7.71 -4.55
N VAL A 103 -7.44 -6.71 -4.20
CA VAL A 103 -6.01 -6.93 -3.93
C VAL A 103 -5.83 -7.86 -2.73
N GLY A 104 -6.53 -7.62 -1.62
CA GLY A 104 -6.47 -8.49 -0.43
C GLY A 104 -6.91 -9.92 -0.73
N LEU A 105 -8.02 -10.09 -1.46
CA LEU A 105 -8.52 -11.40 -1.87
C LEU A 105 -7.53 -12.13 -2.78
N LEU A 106 -7.07 -11.46 -3.86
CA LEU A 106 -6.12 -12.04 -4.80
C LEU A 106 -4.80 -12.40 -4.11
N TRP A 107 -4.36 -11.61 -3.13
CA TRP A 107 -3.16 -11.90 -2.34
C TRP A 107 -3.28 -13.23 -1.59
N ILE A 108 -4.37 -13.41 -0.85
CA ILE A 108 -4.60 -14.63 -0.06
C ILE A 108 -4.81 -15.84 -0.99
N CYS A 109 -5.60 -15.67 -2.06
CA CYS A 109 -5.78 -16.72 -3.06
C CYS A 109 -4.46 -17.17 -3.68
N THR A 110 -3.60 -16.22 -4.06
CA THR A 110 -2.26 -16.52 -4.61
C THR A 110 -1.43 -17.29 -3.59
N PHE A 111 -1.39 -16.83 -2.33
CA PHE A 111 -0.67 -17.53 -1.27
C PHE A 111 -1.13 -18.99 -1.10
N TYR A 112 -2.45 -19.25 -1.10
CA TYR A 112 -2.96 -20.61 -0.96
C TYR A 112 -2.68 -21.50 -2.17
N VAL A 113 -2.85 -20.96 -3.39
CA VAL A 113 -2.62 -21.71 -4.64
C VAL A 113 -1.15 -22.15 -4.73
N PHE A 114 -0.22 -21.29 -4.34
CA PHE A 114 1.20 -21.56 -4.44
C PHE A 114 1.83 -22.06 -3.13
N SER A 115 1.05 -22.28 -2.07
CA SER A 115 1.52 -22.64 -0.72
C SER A 115 2.57 -23.76 -0.64
N ASN A 116 2.56 -24.69 -1.60
CA ASN A 116 3.53 -25.80 -1.67
C ASN A 116 4.89 -25.43 -2.29
N ASP A 117 4.97 -24.37 -3.09
CA ASP A 117 6.22 -23.86 -3.67
C ASP A 117 6.16 -22.33 -3.86
N LEU A 118 6.59 -21.61 -2.81
CA LEU A 118 6.69 -20.15 -2.83
C LEU A 118 8.04 -19.65 -3.36
N SER A 119 9.01 -20.54 -3.61
CA SER A 119 10.39 -20.16 -3.90
C SER A 119 10.53 -19.30 -5.17
N SER A 120 9.60 -19.47 -6.10
CA SER A 120 9.55 -18.79 -7.40
C SER A 120 8.83 -17.43 -7.37
N ILE A 121 8.08 -17.11 -6.31
CA ILE A 121 7.25 -15.90 -6.25
C ILE A 121 7.91 -14.85 -5.36
N TRP A 122 8.22 -13.71 -5.97
CA TRP A 122 8.77 -12.55 -5.28
C TRP A 122 7.86 -12.07 -4.13
N ILE A 123 8.46 -11.59 -3.04
CA ILE A 123 7.80 -11.13 -1.79
C ILE A 123 7.14 -12.26 -0.98
N PHE A 124 6.42 -13.21 -1.60
CA PHE A 124 5.69 -14.24 -0.88
C PHE A 124 6.62 -15.21 -0.14
N ASN A 125 7.76 -15.54 -0.74
CA ASN A 125 8.73 -16.52 -0.24
C ASN A 125 9.26 -16.22 1.18
N ASP A 126 9.41 -14.95 1.53
CA ASP A 126 9.78 -14.42 2.87
C ASP A 126 8.75 -14.67 3.96
N LEU A 127 7.51 -14.29 3.65
CA LEU A 127 6.54 -14.00 4.69
C LEU A 127 5.93 -15.25 5.32
N GLY A 128 5.95 -16.40 4.63
CA GLY A 128 5.26 -17.61 5.09
C GLY A 128 3.81 -17.30 5.46
N GLN A 129 3.42 -17.58 6.71
CA GLN A 129 2.06 -17.34 7.21
C GLN A 129 1.70 -15.84 7.34
N TRP A 130 2.68 -14.93 7.42
CA TRP A 130 2.42 -13.47 7.45
C TRP A 130 1.76 -12.94 6.18
N ASN A 131 1.82 -13.68 5.08
CA ASN A 131 1.08 -13.35 3.86
C ASN A 131 -0.44 -13.25 4.10
N LEU A 132 -0.99 -14.07 5.01
CA LEU A 132 -2.40 -14.00 5.40
C LEU A 132 -2.71 -12.68 6.12
N VAL A 133 -1.81 -12.26 7.00
CA VAL A 133 -1.94 -11.00 7.75
C VAL A 133 -1.93 -9.80 6.81
N VAL A 134 -1.05 -9.79 5.80
CA VAL A 134 -1.01 -8.75 4.77
C VAL A 134 -2.32 -8.69 3.99
N GLY A 135 -2.83 -9.85 3.56
CA GLY A 135 -4.12 -9.92 2.87
C GLY A 135 -5.28 -9.37 3.71
N ILE A 136 -5.36 -9.76 4.98
CA ILE A 136 -6.37 -9.25 5.93
C ILE A 136 -6.20 -7.73 6.16
N ALA A 137 -4.97 -7.24 6.23
CA ALA A 137 -4.69 -5.81 6.39
C ALA A 137 -5.23 -4.99 5.19
N PHE A 138 -5.07 -5.48 3.96
CA PHE A 138 -5.68 -4.85 2.78
C PHE A 138 -7.22 -4.81 2.89
N MET A 139 -7.85 -5.87 3.41
CA MET A 139 -9.29 -5.86 3.69
C MET A 139 -9.64 -4.81 4.75
N ALA A 140 -8.87 -4.70 5.84
CA ALA A 140 -9.08 -3.68 6.87
C ALA A 140 -8.99 -2.25 6.30
N VAL A 141 -8.03 -2.00 5.40
CA VAL A 141 -7.91 -0.71 4.70
C VAL A 141 -9.10 -0.45 3.78
N GLY A 142 -9.60 -1.47 3.07
CA GLY A 142 -10.80 -1.33 2.24
C GLY A 142 -12.04 -0.86 3.03
N PHE A 143 -12.19 -1.30 4.27
CA PHE A 143 -13.25 -0.81 5.16
C PHE A 143 -13.11 0.67 5.51
N SER A 144 -11.88 1.21 5.60
CA SER A 144 -11.68 2.64 5.83
C SER A 144 -12.30 3.51 4.72
N PHE A 145 -12.26 3.05 3.47
CA PHE A 145 -12.98 3.67 2.36
C PHE A 145 -14.50 3.43 2.47
N ALA A 146 -14.93 2.22 2.83
CA ALA A 146 -16.36 1.90 2.97
C ALA A 146 -17.10 2.85 3.95
N THR A 147 -16.43 3.37 4.98
CA THR A 147 -17.02 4.33 5.93
C THR A 147 -17.20 5.75 5.41
N LYS A 148 -16.69 6.07 4.21
CA LYS A 148 -16.64 7.43 3.65
C LYS A 148 -17.60 7.64 2.48
N TRP A 149 -18.60 6.77 2.36
CA TRP A 149 -19.63 6.88 1.33
C TRP A 149 -20.56 8.06 1.64
N GLU A 150 -20.39 9.15 0.88
CA GLU A 150 -21.28 10.31 0.79
C GLU A 150 -21.53 10.65 -0.69
#